data_AF-Q6Y658-F1
#
_entry.id   AF-Q6Y658-F1
#
_cell.length_a   1.000
_cell.length_b   1.000
_cell.length_c   1.000
_cell.angle_alpha   90.00
_cell.angle_beta   90.00
_cell.angle_gamma   90.00
#
_symmetry.space_group_name_H-M   'P 1'
#
loop_
_entity.id
_entity.type
_entity.pdbx_description
1 polymer ?
#
loop_
_entity_poly.entity_id
_entity_poly.type
_entity_poly.pdbx_seq_one_letter_code
_entity_poly.pdbx_strand_id
1 'polypeptide(L)'
;MMEITPPFGYRNLKALNRTDFVRYSSPQSLPPFVKETAVVPLSAGEMVAAAWHYPLVFVRDAANDRVGLVAMLGLAAGENLFHDAEGWRPDAYMPAYIRRYPFCMARVTVNGEA
;
A
#
# COMPACT_ATOMS: atom_id res chain seq x y z
N MET A 1 0.32 -17.84 20.43
CA MET A 1 1.35 -17.36 19.46
C MET A 1 0.82 -16.09 18.82
N MET A 2 1.68 -15.07 18.61
CA MET A 2 1.28 -13.80 18.00
C MET A 2 1.57 -13.86 16.49
N GLU A 3 0.52 -13.80 15.67
CA GLU A 3 0.64 -13.82 14.21
C GLU A 3 0.28 -12.45 13.64
N ILE A 4 1.10 -11.95 12.72
CA ILE A 4 0.87 -10.67 12.04
C ILE A 4 0.61 -10.98 10.58
N THR A 5 -0.61 -10.72 10.10
CA THR A 5 -0.91 -10.87 8.68
C THR A 5 -0.36 -9.66 7.91
N PRO A 6 0.61 -9.83 7.00
CA PRO A 6 1.15 -8.70 6.26
C PRO A 6 0.11 -8.18 5.26
N PRO A 7 -0.05 -6.85 5.14
CA PRO A 7 -0.84 -6.28 4.07
C PRO A 7 -0.07 -6.42 2.74
N PHE A 8 -0.79 -6.33 1.62
CA PHE A 8 -0.26 -6.49 0.27
C PHE A 8 1.07 -5.73 0.05
N GLY A 9 2.07 -6.37 -0.55
CA GLY A 9 3.37 -5.76 -0.87
C GLY A 9 4.34 -5.64 0.30
N TYR A 10 3.88 -5.74 1.55
CA TYR A 10 4.75 -5.78 2.72
C TYR A 10 5.22 -7.20 3.01
N ARG A 11 6.45 -7.33 3.50
CA ARG A 11 7.09 -8.62 3.81
C ARG A 11 7.77 -8.54 5.17
N ASN A 12 7.87 -9.66 5.86
CA ASN A 12 8.60 -9.82 7.13
C ASN A 12 8.27 -8.75 8.17
N LEU A 13 6.99 -8.61 8.50
CA LEU A 13 6.57 -7.60 9.47
C LEU A 13 7.11 -7.91 10.86
N LYS A 14 7.58 -6.85 11.51
CA LYS A 14 7.97 -6.82 12.91
C LYS A 14 7.27 -5.63 13.56
N ALA A 15 6.76 -5.81 14.78
CA ALA A 15 6.30 -4.69 15.58
C ALA A 15 7.45 -3.70 15.81
N LEU A 16 7.20 -2.41 15.60
CA LEU A 16 8.20 -1.37 15.78
C LEU A 16 8.42 -1.09 17.27
N ASN A 17 9.63 -1.30 17.76
CA ASN A 17 10.03 -1.06 19.14
C ASN A 17 10.98 0.14 19.24
N ARG A 18 11.15 0.67 20.45
CA ARG A 18 12.09 1.77 20.72
C ARG A 18 13.56 1.44 20.40
N THR A 19 13.92 0.16 20.42
CA THR A 19 15.28 -0.32 20.10
C THR A 19 15.49 -0.59 18.61
N ASP A 20 14.44 -0.45 17.79
CA ASP A 20 14.53 -0.64 16.35
C ASP A 20 15.05 0.63 15.67
N PHE A 21 16.00 0.46 14.77
CA PHE A 21 16.49 1.53 13.90
C PHE A 21 15.98 1.30 12.49
N VAL A 22 15.31 2.30 11.93
CA VAL A 22 14.77 2.25 10.57
C VAL A 22 15.58 3.20 9.69
N ARG A 23 16.07 2.67 8.57
CA ARG A 23 16.72 3.50 7.56
C ARG A 23 15.65 4.30 6.83
N TYR A 24 15.78 5.62 6.85
CA TYR A 24 14.95 6.48 6.00
C TYR A 24 15.33 6.24 4.54
N SER A 25 14.33 5.98 3.70
CA SER A 25 14.54 5.84 2.25
C SER A 25 14.70 7.22 1.62
N SER A 26 15.44 7.34 0.50
CA SER A 26 15.48 8.62 -0.20
C SER A 26 14.06 9.01 -0.66
N PRO A 27 13.74 10.30 -0.79
CA PRO A 27 12.41 10.74 -1.21
C PRO A 27 11.94 10.13 -2.54
N GLN A 28 12.87 9.80 -3.43
CA GLN A 28 12.62 9.19 -4.74
C GLN A 28 12.51 7.66 -4.70
N SER A 29 12.90 7.03 -3.59
CA SER A 29 12.90 5.58 -3.47
C SER A 29 11.47 5.06 -3.34
N LEU A 30 11.06 4.24 -4.29
CA LEU A 30 9.78 3.55 -4.26
C LEU A 30 9.90 2.18 -3.59
N PRO A 31 8.83 1.71 -2.91
CA PRO A 31 8.76 0.34 -2.44
C PRO A 31 8.93 -0.67 -3.58
N PRO A 32 9.58 -1.83 -3.35
CA PRO A 32 9.83 -2.82 -4.41
C PRO A 32 8.57 -3.31 -5.13
N PHE A 33 7.43 -3.36 -4.43
CA PHE A 33 6.17 -3.85 -5.00
C PHE A 33 5.51 -2.88 -6.00
N VAL A 34 5.89 -1.59 -6.01
CA VAL A 34 5.16 -0.56 -6.77
C VAL A 34 5.15 -0.86 -8.26
N LYS A 35 6.27 -1.34 -8.81
CA LYS A 35 6.42 -1.59 -10.25
C LYS A 35 5.41 -2.60 -10.79
N GLU A 36 5.00 -3.56 -9.97
CA GLU A 36 4.13 -4.67 -10.34
C GLU A 36 2.69 -4.47 -9.82
N THR A 37 2.35 -3.26 -9.34
CA THR A 37 1.07 -2.99 -8.67
C THR A 37 0.10 -2.26 -9.57
N ALA A 38 -0.89 -2.98 -10.08
CA ALA A 38 -1.99 -2.42 -10.88
C ALA A 38 -3.06 -1.69 -10.07
N VAL A 39 -3.21 -2.05 -8.80
CA VAL A 39 -4.18 -1.41 -7.88
C VAL A 39 -3.56 -1.23 -6.51
N VAL A 40 -3.81 -0.08 -5.88
CA VAL A 40 -3.30 0.20 -4.53
C VAL A 40 -4.43 0.60 -3.58
N PRO A 41 -4.48 0.06 -2.34
CA PRO A 41 -5.48 0.46 -1.37
C PRO A 41 -5.42 1.95 -1.04
N LEU A 42 -6.58 2.56 -0.88
CA LEU A 42 -6.73 3.93 -0.39
C LEU A 42 -7.52 3.96 0.91
N SER A 43 -7.22 4.94 1.76
CA SER A 43 -8.12 5.35 2.83
C SER A 43 -9.19 6.33 2.31
N ALA A 44 -10.32 6.41 3.00
CA ALA A 44 -11.40 7.32 2.62
C ALA A 44 -10.95 8.80 2.57
N GLY A 45 -10.01 9.19 3.44
CA GLY A 45 -9.46 10.55 3.47
C GLY A 45 -8.62 10.92 2.23
N GLU A 46 -8.23 9.94 1.41
CA GLU A 46 -7.46 10.18 0.18
C GLU A 46 -8.35 10.35 -1.05
N MET A 47 -9.64 10.01 -0.96
CA MET A 47 -10.55 9.93 -2.11
C MET A 47 -10.51 11.18 -2.98
N VAL A 48 -10.63 12.36 -2.39
CA VAL A 48 -10.67 13.62 -3.14
C VAL A 48 -9.37 13.81 -3.92
N ALA A 49 -8.21 13.68 -3.27
CA ALA A 49 -6.91 13.87 -3.91
C ALA A 49 -6.62 12.79 -4.98
N ALA A 50 -6.97 11.54 -4.69
CA ALA A 50 -6.74 10.41 -5.59
C ALA A 50 -7.67 10.45 -6.82
N ALA A 51 -8.94 10.84 -6.66
CA ALA A 51 -9.93 10.86 -7.74
C ALA A 51 -9.57 11.82 -8.89
N TRP A 52 -8.76 12.85 -8.62
CA TRP A 52 -8.25 13.74 -9.68
C TRP A 52 -7.23 13.07 -10.61
N HIS A 53 -6.61 11.97 -10.18
CA HIS A 53 -5.48 11.36 -10.88
C HIS A 53 -5.74 9.91 -11.31
N TYR A 54 -6.65 9.19 -10.63
CA TYR A 54 -6.88 7.77 -10.83
C TYR A 54 -8.37 7.44 -10.92
N PRO A 55 -8.75 6.42 -11.72
CA PRO A 55 -9.99 5.71 -11.50
C PRO A 55 -9.99 5.11 -10.09
N LEU A 56 -11.06 5.39 -9.33
CA LEU A 56 -11.28 4.80 -8.01
C LEU A 56 -12.26 3.64 -8.13
N VAL A 57 -11.88 2.49 -7.58
CA VAL A 57 -12.68 1.26 -7.68
C VAL A 57 -12.92 0.67 -6.30
N PHE A 58 -14.11 0.12 -6.10
CA PHE A 58 -14.44 -0.67 -4.93
C PHE A 58 -14.29 -2.15 -5.28
N VAL A 59 -13.35 -2.82 -4.62
CA VAL A 59 -13.06 -4.25 -4.82
C VAL A 59 -13.64 -5.03 -3.65
N ARG A 60 -14.42 -6.07 -3.94
CA ARG A 60 -14.92 -7.00 -2.94
C ARG A 60 -13.90 -8.11 -2.72
N ASP A 61 -13.47 -8.28 -1.48
CA ASP A 61 -12.77 -9.48 -1.01
C ASP A 61 -13.79 -10.60 -0.84
N ALA A 62 -13.72 -11.60 -1.72
CA ALA A 62 -14.62 -12.75 -1.72
C ALA A 62 -14.48 -13.63 -0.47
N ALA A 63 -13.34 -13.60 0.23
CA ALA A 63 -13.11 -14.44 1.40
C ALA A 63 -13.71 -13.85 2.69
N ASN A 64 -13.79 -12.52 2.79
CA ASN A 64 -14.16 -11.82 4.02
C ASN A 64 -15.40 -10.92 3.91
N ASP A 65 -16.07 -10.92 2.75
CA ASP A 65 -17.18 -10.02 2.38
C ASP A 65 -16.89 -8.52 2.65
N ARG A 66 -15.61 -8.15 2.53
CA ARG A 66 -15.16 -6.76 2.74
C ARG A 66 -15.07 -6.05 1.42
N VAL A 67 -15.47 -4.79 1.39
CA VAL A 67 -15.29 -3.92 0.24
C VAL A 67 -14.18 -2.92 0.54
N GLY A 68 -13.11 -2.95 -0.26
CA GLY A 68 -11.98 -2.03 -0.16
C GLY A 68 -12.00 -0.99 -1.28
N LEU A 69 -11.63 0.25 -0.96
CA LEU A 69 -11.37 1.29 -1.96
C LEU A 69 -9.92 1.15 -2.47
N VAL A 70 -9.75 1.15 -3.78
CA VAL A 70 -8.44 1.11 -4.44
C VAL A 70 -8.33 2.21 -5.51
N ALA A 71 -7.12 2.71 -5.73
CA ALA A 71 -6.76 3.45 -6.93
C ALA A 71 -6.29 2.45 -8.00
N MET A 72 -6.73 2.64 -9.24
CA MET A 72 -6.22 1.90 -10.39
C MET A 72 -5.01 2.61 -11.00
N LEU A 73 -3.88 1.92 -11.04
CA LEU A 73 -2.59 2.41 -11.52
C LEU A 73 -2.20 1.81 -12.88
N GLY A 74 -2.82 0.71 -13.29
CA GLY A 74 -2.62 0.04 -14.57
C GLY A 74 -3.85 -0.80 -14.91
N LEU A 75 -3.97 -1.20 -16.18
CA LEU A 75 -5.07 -2.06 -16.64
C LEU A 75 -4.68 -3.53 -16.59
N ALA A 76 -3.41 -3.83 -16.86
CA ALA A 76 -2.88 -5.19 -16.80
C ALA A 76 -2.41 -5.54 -15.38
N ALA A 77 -2.50 -6.81 -15.01
CA ALA A 77 -1.84 -7.30 -13.81
C ALA A 77 -0.32 -7.13 -13.95
N GLY A 78 0.35 -6.67 -12.89
CA GLY A 78 1.79 -6.43 -12.92
C GLY A 78 2.20 -5.10 -13.55
N GLU A 79 1.26 -4.23 -13.91
CA GLU A 79 1.53 -2.94 -14.54
C GLU A 79 1.24 -1.78 -13.60
N ASN A 80 2.14 -0.80 -13.56
CA ASN A 80 1.89 0.48 -12.92
C ASN A 80 2.36 1.61 -13.83
N LEU A 81 1.44 2.45 -14.29
CA LEU A 81 1.69 3.53 -15.25
C LEU A 81 2.14 4.84 -14.60
N PHE A 82 2.20 4.90 -13.26
CA PHE A 82 2.43 6.11 -12.47
C PHE A 82 3.83 6.19 -11.83
N HIS A 83 4.77 5.37 -12.31
CA HIS A 83 6.18 5.50 -11.97
C HIS A 83 7.04 5.55 -13.23
N ASP A 84 8.23 6.12 -13.10
CA ASP A 84 9.28 6.18 -14.11
C ASP A 84 10.65 5.79 -13.50
N ALA A 85 11.75 6.20 -14.14
CA ALA A 85 13.10 5.94 -13.62
C ALA A 85 13.46 6.88 -12.45
N GLU A 86 12.81 8.03 -12.38
CA GLU A 86 13.03 9.11 -11.42
C GLU A 86 12.21 8.93 -10.13
N GLY A 87 11.13 8.13 -10.18
CA GLY A 87 10.35 7.73 -9.03
C GLY A 87 8.85 7.70 -9.32
N TRP A 88 8.05 8.23 -8.39
CA TRP A 88 6.62 8.44 -8.64
C TRP A 88 6.44 9.64 -9.56
N ARG A 89 5.45 9.59 -10.45
CA ARG A 89 5.15 10.73 -11.34
C ARG A 89 4.88 12.01 -10.54
N PRO A 90 5.55 13.13 -10.83
CA PRO A 90 5.49 14.35 -10.01
C PRO A 90 4.14 15.07 -10.07
N ASP A 91 3.37 14.86 -11.13
CA ASP A 91 2.05 15.43 -11.39
C ASP A 91 0.90 14.51 -10.92
N ALA A 92 1.21 13.41 -10.24
CA ALA A 92 0.23 12.43 -9.78
C ALA A 92 0.24 12.27 -8.26
N TYR A 93 -0.95 12.22 -7.64
CA TYR A 93 -1.07 12.04 -6.19
C TYR A 93 -0.48 10.70 -5.72
N MET A 94 0.64 10.69 -4.98
CA MET A 94 1.20 9.42 -4.46
C MET A 94 0.35 8.88 -3.29
N PRO A 95 -0.28 7.69 -3.42
CA PRO A 95 -1.11 7.12 -2.36
C PRO A 95 -0.35 6.91 -1.05
N ALA A 96 -1.00 7.19 0.07
CA ALA A 96 -0.42 7.07 1.41
C ALA A 96 0.08 5.66 1.70
N TYR A 97 -0.58 4.63 1.14
CA TYR A 97 -0.16 3.23 1.21
C TYR A 97 1.28 3.03 0.70
N ILE A 98 1.67 3.76 -0.35
CA ILE A 98 3.02 3.72 -0.91
C ILE A 98 3.95 4.62 -0.08
N ARG A 99 3.53 5.85 0.23
CA ARG A 99 4.34 6.86 0.94
C ARG A 99 4.81 6.42 2.33
N ARG A 100 4.01 5.60 3.02
CA ARG A 100 4.32 5.20 4.40
C ARG A 100 5.38 4.10 4.50
N TYR A 101 5.83 3.51 3.39
CA TYR A 101 6.86 2.46 3.42
C TYR A 101 8.15 2.97 4.09
N PRO A 102 8.80 2.17 4.96
CA PRO A 102 8.57 0.75 5.23
C PRO A 102 7.53 0.45 6.33
N PHE A 103 6.75 1.43 6.78
CA PHE A 103 5.76 1.24 7.85
C PHE A 103 4.39 0.81 7.31
N CYS A 104 3.66 0.01 8.07
CA CYS A 104 2.25 -0.27 7.83
C CYS A 104 1.52 -0.55 9.13
N MET A 105 0.19 -0.48 9.08
CA MET A 105 -0.67 -1.10 10.08
C MET A 105 -0.99 -2.52 9.64
N ALA A 106 -0.96 -3.46 10.57
CA ALA A 106 -1.30 -4.86 10.34
C ALA A 106 -2.20 -5.36 11.48
N ARG A 107 -3.07 -6.31 11.18
CA ARG A 107 -3.87 -6.98 12.19
C ARG A 107 -2.99 -8.03 12.89
N VAL A 108 -3.08 -8.08 14.20
CA VAL A 108 -2.33 -9.01 15.05
C VAL A 108 -3.33 -9.97 15.66
N THR A 109 -3.16 -11.26 15.42
CA THR A 109 -3.98 -12.32 16.03
C THR A 109 -3.20 -12.91 17.20
N VAL A 110 -3.82 -12.99 18.38
CA VAL A 110 -3.23 -13.60 19.58
C VAL A 110 -4.06 -14.82 19.96
N ASN A 111 -3.44 -16.00 19.93
CA ASN A 111 -4.10 -17.27 20.30
C ASN A 111 -5.37 -17.61 19.49
N GLY A 112 -5.44 -17.16 18.23
CA GLY A 112 -6.59 -17.39 17.35
C GLY A 112 -7.70 -16.33 17.46
N GLU A 113 -7.56 -15.35 18.36
CA GLU A 113 -8.46 -14.20 18.48
C GLU A 113 -7.82 -12.96 17.83
N ALA A 114 -8.62 -12.23 17.05
CA ALA A 114 -8.19 -11.13 16.20
C ALA A 114 -8.38 -9.75 16.83
#